data_AF-A0A1F2VPT2-F1
#
_entry.id   AF-A0A1F2VPT2-F1
#
_cell.length_a   1.000
_cell.length_b   1.000
_cell.length_c   1.000
_cell.angle_alpha   90.00
_cell.angle_beta   90.00
_cell.angle_gamma   90.00
#
_symmetry.space_group_name_H-M   'P 1'
#
loop_
_entity.id
_entity.type
_entity.pdbx_description
1 polymer ?
#
loop_
_entity_poly.entity_id
_entity_poly.type
_entity_poly.pdbx_seq_one_letter_code
_entity_poly.pdbx_strand_id
1 'polypeptide(L)' 'MIWLYERGAEVLRIETRFDNDSSQFEMIWHRPDGTTKTERFATEDAFRARLETVEAALRTEHWNRTGTPEIQKDGWKDAQ' A
#
# COMPACT_ATOMS: atom_id res chain seq x y z
N MET A 1 0.57 -6.77 -1.26
CA MET A 1 -0.71 -6.57 -1.97
C MET A 1 -0.69 -5.21 -2.63
N ILE A 2 -1.26 -5.05 -3.83
CA ILE A 2 -1.46 -3.74 -4.46
C ILE A 2 -2.93 -3.35 -4.37
N TRP A 3 -3.15 -2.09 -4.04
CA TRP A 3 -4.45 -1.46 -3.94
C TRP A 3 -4.43 -0.24 -4.87
N LEU A 4 -5.36 -0.20 -5.81
CA LEU A 4 -5.54 0.93 -6.73
C LEU A 4 -6.75 1.73 -6.29
N TYR A 5 -6.58 3.04 -6.34
CA TYR A 5 -7.60 4.01 -6.00
C TYR A 5 -7.65 5.08 -7.09
N GLU A 6 -8.84 5.42 -7.52
CA GLU A 6 -9.06 6.39 -8.59
C GLU A 6 -9.97 7.51 -8.11
N ARG A 7 -9.63 8.74 -8.50
CA ARG A 7 -10.42 9.95 -8.26
C ARG A 7 -10.35 10.83 -9.50
N GLY A 8 -11.39 10.78 -10.34
CA GLY A 8 -11.38 11.47 -11.63
C GLY A 8 -10.31 10.91 -12.56
N ALA A 9 -9.33 11.73 -12.94
CA ALA A 9 -8.18 11.31 -13.74
C ALA A 9 -6.95 10.94 -12.89
N GLU A 10 -7.03 11.07 -11.57
CA GLU A 10 -5.93 10.77 -10.66
C GLU A 10 -5.96 9.29 -10.26
N VAL A 11 -4.78 8.66 -10.25
CA VAL A 11 -4.59 7.30 -9.77
C VAL A 11 -3.62 7.32 -8.60
N LEU A 12 -4.05 6.73 -7.49
CA LEU A 12 -3.24 6.47 -6.31
C LEU A 12 -3.05 4.96 -6.19
N ARG A 13 -1.80 4.53 -6.12
CA ARG A 13 -1.46 3.12 -5.88
C ARG A 13 -0.83 2.98 -4.50
N ILE A 14 -1.36 2.07 -3.70
CA ILE A 14 -0.78 1.68 -2.42
C ILE A 14 -0.32 0.24 -2.54
N GLU A 15 0.97 0.03 -2.35
CA GLU A 15 1.57 -1.29 -2.28
C GLU A 15 1.93 -1.62 -0.84
N THR A 16 1.56 -2.81 -0.41
CA THR A 16 1.89 -3.35 0.90
C THR A 16 2.77 -4.56 0.74
N ARG A 17 3.86 -4.65 1.50
CA ARG A 17 4.73 -5.83 1.49
C ARG A 17 5.36 -6.06 2.85
N PHE A 18 5.79 -7.29 3.08
CA PHE A 18 6.60 -7.63 4.25
C PHE A 18 8.04 -7.82 3.79
N ASP A 19 8.94 -6.99 4.30
CA ASP A 19 10.37 -7.11 4.10
C ASP A 19 10.92 -8.16 5.06
N ASN A 20 11.33 -9.31 4.53
CA ASN A 20 11.84 -10.42 5.35
C ASN A 20 13.24 -10.15 5.91
N ASP A 21 14.04 -9.29 5.27
CA ASP A 21 15.40 -8.97 5.72
C ASP A 21 15.38 -8.17 7.04
N SER A 22 14.55 -7.11 7.07
CA SER A 22 14.39 -6.26 8.25
C SER A 22 13.24 -6.72 9.16
N SER A 23 12.46 -7.73 8.76
CA SER A 23 11.22 -8.15 9.42
C SER A 23 10.25 -6.98 9.64
N GLN A 24 10.06 -6.15 8.61
CA GLN A 24 9.20 -4.96 8.68
C GLN A 24 8.08 -5.01 7.65
N PHE A 25 6.93 -4.45 8.01
CA PHE A 25 5.85 -4.18 7.09
C PHE A 25 6.11 -2.85 6.39
N GLU A 26 6.05 -2.83 5.07
CA GLU A 26 6.21 -1.63 4.26
C GLU A 26 4.90 -1.27 3.57
N MET A 27 4.53 0.00 3.65
CA MET A 27 3.47 0.62 2.87
C MET A 27 4.08 1.63 1.92
N ILE A 28 4.00 1.37 0.62
CA ILE A 28 4.56 2.20 -0.43
C ILE A 28 3.41 2.90 -1.14
N TRP A 29 3.45 4.22 -1.12
CA TRP A 29 2.49 5.09 -1.75
C TRP A 29 3.05 5.59 -3.07
N HIS A 30 2.36 5.34 -4.17
CA HIS A 30 2.65 5.95 -5.46
C HIS A 30 1.54 6.95 -5.76
N ARG A 31 1.87 8.24 -5.65
CA ARG A 31 0.92 9.34 -5.83
C ARG A 31 0.75 9.70 -7.30
N PRO A 32 -0.36 10.34 -7.67
CA PRO A 32 -0.60 10.80 -9.05
C PRO A 32 0.46 11.79 -9.56
N ASP A 33 1.10 12.55 -8.66
CA ASP A 33 2.23 13.44 -8.96
C ASP A 33 3.54 12.69 -9.30
N GLY A 34 3.57 11.36 -9.21
CA GLY A 34 4.76 10.53 -9.41
C GLY A 34 5.63 10.41 -8.16
N THR A 35 5.40 11.23 -7.14
CA THR A 35 6.04 11.09 -5.84
C THR A 35 5.73 9.73 -5.21
N THR A 36 6.78 9.05 -4.74
CA THR A 36 6.66 7.81 -3.97
C THR A 36 7.04 8.04 -2.51
N LYS A 37 6.25 7.50 -1.57
CA LYS A 37 6.56 7.53 -0.13
C LYS A 37 6.50 6.11 0.43
N THR A 38 7.54 5.70 1.14
CA THR A 38 7.56 4.42 1.88
C THR A 38 7.40 4.69 3.37
N GLU A 39 6.46 4.00 3.99
CA GLU A 39 6.27 3.95 5.44
C GLU A 39 6.62 2.54 5.92
N ARG A 40 7.43 2.44 6.99
CA ARG A 40 7.86 1.16 7.55
C ARG A 40 7.32 0.99 8.96
N PHE A 41 6.90 -0.23 9.28
CA PHE A 41 6.28 -0.59 10.54
C PHE A 41 6.91 -1.88 11.05
N ALA A 42 7.34 -1.88 12.31
CA ALA A 42 7.95 -3.06 12.93
C ALA A 42 6.93 -4.12 13.37
N THR A 43 5.65 -3.75 13.48
CA THR A 43 4.59 -4.65 13.95
C THR A 43 3.41 -4.66 12.99
N GLU A 44 2.76 -5.82 12.88
CA GLU A 44 1.54 -5.99 12.09
C GLU A 44 0.42 -5.08 12.62
N ASP A 45 0.31 -4.92 13.93
CA ASP A 45 -0.72 -4.08 14.56
C ASP A 45 -0.61 -2.60 14.15
N ALA A 46 0.62 -2.04 14.18
CA ALA A 46 0.85 -0.66 13.74
C ALA A 46 0.58 -0.50 12.24
N PHE A 47 0.96 -1.50 11.45
CA PHE A 47 0.69 -1.53 10.01
C PHE A 47 -0.82 -1.60 9.71
N ARG A 48 -1.56 -2.46 10.41
CA ARG A 48 -3.02 -2.63 10.24
C ARG A 48 -3.77 -1.37 10.65
N ALA A 49 -3.45 -0.80 11.82
CA ALA A 49 -4.05 0.45 12.27
C ALA A 49 -3.79 1.60 11.28
N ARG A 50 -2.59 1.63 10.67
CA ARG A 50 -2.29 2.59 9.61
C ARG A 50 -3.15 2.34 8.36
N LEU A 51 -3.25 1.10 7.90
CA LEU A 51 -4.05 0.75 6.73
C LEU A 51 -5.52 1.14 6.91
N GLU A 52 -6.12 0.85 8.06
CA GLU A 52 -7.49 1.22 8.39
C GLU A 52 -7.70 2.74 8.38
N THR A 53 -6.75 3.49 8.97
CA THR A 53 -6.78 4.97 8.97
C THR A 53 -6.71 5.53 7.55
N VAL A 54 -5.86 4.94 6.71
CA VAL A 54 -5.66 5.34 5.32
C VAL A 54 -6.90 5.06 4.49
N GLU A 55 -7.48 3.86 4.60
CA GLU A 55 -8.71 3.51 3.90
C GLU A 55 -9.88 4.43 4.26
N ALA A 56 -10.00 4.80 5.54
CA ALA A 56 -11.01 5.75 6.00
C ALA A 56 -10.78 7.14 5.39
N ALA A 57 -9.54 7.65 5.43
CA ALA A 57 -9.19 8.95 4.85
C ALA A 57 -9.45 9.00 3.34
N LEU A 58 -9.01 7.98 2.60
CA LEU A 58 -9.23 7.89 1.15
C LEU A 58 -10.71 7.89 0.79
N ARG A 59 -11.54 7.19 1.58
CA ARG A 59 -12.99 7.19 1.40
C ARG A 59 -13.59 8.58 1.63
N THR A 60 -13.14 9.30 2.66
CA THR A 60 -13.55 10.70 2.91
C THR A 60 -13.10 11.64 1.80
N GLU A 61 -11.94 11.38 1.19
CA GLU A 61 -11.38 12.14 0.07
C GLU A 61 -11.95 11.74 -1.31
N HIS A 62 -13.00 10.90 -1.33
CA HIS A 62 -13.69 10.41 -2.53
C HIS A 62 -12.83 9.58 -3.48
N TRP A 63 -11.78 8.93 -2.96
CA TRP A 63 -11.06 7.91 -3.72
C TRP A 63 -11.88 6.63 -3.79
N ASN A 64 -12.08 6.13 -5.01
CA ASN A 64 -12.77 4.87 -5.23
C ASN A 64 -11.73 3.78 -5.42
N ARG A 65 -11.83 2.72 -4.62
CA ARG A 65 -10.98 1.54 -4.81
C ARG A 65 -11.38 0.86 -6.12
N THR A 66 -10.41 0.65 -7.01
CA THR A 66 -10.63 -0.03 -8.28
C THR A 66 -9.86 -1.34 -8.33
N GLY A 67 -10.57 -2.40 -8.70
CA GLY A 67 -10.05 -3.77 -8.73
C GLY A 67 -10.02 -4.49 -7.38
N THR A 68 -9.87 -5.80 -7.46
CA THR A 68 -9.55 -6.68 -6.32
C THR A 68 -8.09 -6.45 -5.93
N PRO A 69 -7.71 -6.43 -4.64
CA PRO A 69 -6.30 -6.29 -4.28
C PRO A 69 -5.48 -7.38 -4.94
N GLU A 70 -4.61 -6.99 -5.87
CA GLU A 70 -3.76 -7.95 -6.55
C GLU A 70 -2.65 -8.34 -5.58
N ILE A 71 -2.57 -9.62 -5.26
CA ILE A 71 -1.41 -10.16 -4.54
C ILE A 71 -0.27 -10.22 -5.57
N GLN A 72 0.64 -9.25 -5.54
CA GLN A 72 1.90 -9.38 -6.28
C GLN A 72 2.59 -10.66 -5.80
N LYS A 73 2.85 -11.57 -6.75
CA LYS A 73 3.71 -12.73 -6.52
C LYS A 73 5.20 -12.35 -6.45
N ASP A 74 5.54 -11.10 -6.78
CA ASP A 74 6.89 -10.60 -7.01
C ASP A 74 7.60 -10.06 -5.74
N GLY A 75 7.33 -10.67 -4.58
CA GLY A 75 7.87 -10.20 -3.29
C GLY A 75 8.71 -11.24 -2.52
N TRP A 76 8.61 -12.53 -2.87
CA TRP A 76 9.53 -13.53 -2.35
C TRP A 76 10.68 -13.66 -3.34
N LYS A 77 11.80 -13.00 -3.04
CA LYS A 77 13.07 -13.52 -3.54
C LYS A 77 13.23 -14.92 -2.93
N ASP A 78 12.99 -15.94 -3.73
CA ASP A 78 13.79 -17.17 -3.68
C ASP A 78 15.26 -16.73 -3.78
N ALA A 79 15.89 -16.49 -2.64
CA ALA A 79 17.33 -16.59 -2.53
C ALA A 79 17.61 -18.03 -2.10
N GLN A 80 17.89 -18.81 -3.14
CA GLN A 80 18.43 -20.15 -3.22
C GLN A 80 19.49 -20.48 -2.16
#